data_AF-A0A2E4V2H3-F1
#
_entry.id   AF-A0A2E4V2H3-F1
#
_cell.length_a   1.000
_cell.length_b   1.000
_cell.length_c   1.000
_cell.angle_alpha   90.00
_cell.angle_beta   90.00
_cell.angle_gamma   90.00
#
_symmetry.space_group_name_H-M   'P 1'
#
loop_
_entity.id
_entity.type
_entity.pdbx_description
1 polymer ?
#
loop_
_entity_poly.entity_id
_entity_poly.type
_entity_poly.pdbx_seq_one_letter_code
_entity_poly.pdbx_strand_id
1 'polypeptide(L)'
;MYNWSFFGLKDTSTLNFNNIDLSNYGLYSSGLIPNDSLLSSIIGTTSSGSAAGVILNFPAGIYLFNQTINLPENIVIKGRGADSTILKFNLNGVGHAIEVSGSISSDTTSITQNIYKDSNSIFVYNSSSFIAGDWIRIIHNDSPMINNSWALNTVGQIVKISQVLNNKLILSSALRMNYNTSSNPFIKKIIVKENTGIECLKIIREDVSVNQVSNLKFSRTANCWVSGIESDKCNFAHIDAEYSSNLSISKSYFHDAHNYGSGGKAYGVMLHFTSNECMVEDNIFNHLRHSMILQAGANGNIFSYNYSLDPFWTGVFFPSNSAGEIVLHGNWPYANLFEGNDVGNIVVDNSHDANGPHNTFLRNRARGYGIFFSDTSSPGQHFIGNEVTNDSLGAPFNSLNYFIQGSNHLLFGNNYLGNIDPIGTDSLSILSYAYSSIPDFIPSNQWAGIGPPNILNSVSIPGKDRYNYNAIFSNSCGENLTQVKIINQKNIKIYPNPFTNELHILGDNIKRIMIHDTFGRLVYDQKNDFTINNINWKKGIYLISVVSDNKSYSYKIIKN
;
A
#
# COMPACT_ATOMS: atom_id res chain seq x y z
N MET A 1 11.16 -8.15 18.71
CA MET A 1 10.44 -7.14 17.90
C MET A 1 11.33 -6.77 16.71
N TYR A 2 10.76 -6.56 15.51
CA TYR A 2 11.54 -6.12 14.34
C TYR A 2 11.70 -4.60 14.38
N ASN A 3 12.81 -4.09 13.83
CA ASN A 3 12.92 -2.65 13.60
C ASN A 3 12.13 -2.31 12.33
N TRP A 4 11.11 -1.47 12.47
CA TRP A 4 10.19 -1.03 11.41
C TRP A 4 10.52 0.36 10.83
N SER A 5 11.65 0.97 11.21
CA SER A 5 11.98 2.36 10.84
C SER A 5 12.59 2.55 9.44
N PHE A 6 12.70 1.48 8.65
CA PHE A 6 13.48 1.45 7.41
C PHE A 6 12.74 0.76 6.25
N PHE A 7 11.47 1.11 5.98
CA PHE A 7 10.60 0.44 5.00
C PHE A 7 10.02 1.46 4.00
N GLY A 8 9.56 0.97 2.85
CA GLY A 8 9.13 1.81 1.74
C GLY A 8 10.33 2.43 1.02
N LEU A 9 10.08 3.55 0.35
CA LEU A 9 11.07 4.28 -0.43
C LEU A 9 12.23 4.77 0.45
N LYS A 10 13.44 4.70 -0.10
CA LYS A 10 14.66 5.22 0.54
C LYS A 10 15.05 6.58 -0.02
N ASP A 11 14.70 6.84 -1.26
CA ASP A 11 14.88 8.11 -1.94
C ASP A 11 13.66 8.36 -2.82
N THR A 12 12.95 9.47 -2.60
CA THR A 12 11.78 9.86 -3.39
C THR A 12 12.05 11.06 -4.29
N SER A 13 13.29 11.56 -4.32
CA SER A 13 13.60 12.82 -4.98
C SER A 13 13.64 12.66 -6.50
N THR A 14 12.47 12.83 -7.11
CA THR A 14 12.35 13.15 -8.55
C THR A 14 12.74 14.60 -8.84
N LEU A 15 13.32 15.32 -7.87
CA LEU A 15 13.68 16.74 -7.93
C LEU A 15 14.54 17.10 -9.15
N ASN A 16 15.36 16.16 -9.61
CA ASN A 16 16.23 16.36 -10.77
C ASN A 16 15.68 15.71 -12.05
N PHE A 17 14.49 15.11 -12.02
CA PHE A 17 13.95 14.45 -13.21
C PHE A 17 13.44 15.49 -14.21
N ASN A 18 13.77 15.26 -15.49
CA ASN A 18 13.32 16.09 -16.59
C ASN A 18 11.82 15.87 -16.83
N ASN A 19 11.06 16.96 -16.90
CA ASN A 19 9.63 16.90 -17.18
C ASN A 19 9.40 16.97 -18.68
N ILE A 20 8.76 15.93 -19.24
CA ILE A 20 8.39 15.85 -20.66
C ILE A 20 6.88 15.88 -20.75
N ASP A 21 6.35 16.89 -21.42
CA ASP A 21 4.92 17.01 -21.72
C ASP A 21 4.58 16.22 -22.98
N LEU A 22 3.79 15.16 -22.83
CA LEU A 22 3.42 14.28 -23.93
C LEU A 22 2.36 14.87 -24.87
N SER A 23 1.77 16.04 -24.55
CA SER A 23 0.89 16.74 -25.51
C SER A 23 1.61 17.10 -26.80
N ASN A 24 2.94 17.25 -26.74
CA ASN A 24 3.78 17.65 -27.87
C ASN A 24 4.21 16.47 -28.76
N TYR A 25 3.82 15.25 -28.41
CA TYR A 25 4.31 14.02 -29.06
C TYR A 25 3.27 13.29 -29.91
N GLY A 26 2.05 13.84 -30.05
CA GLY A 26 1.04 13.31 -30.97
C GLY A 26 0.41 11.97 -30.56
N LEU A 27 0.36 11.66 -29.26
CA LEU A 27 -0.36 10.48 -28.76
C LEU A 27 -1.85 10.57 -29.08
N TYR A 28 -2.44 9.47 -29.52
CA TYR A 28 -3.88 9.36 -29.78
C TYR A 28 -4.64 9.23 -28.46
N SER A 29 -5.40 10.26 -28.11
CA SER A 29 -6.16 10.38 -26.84
C SER A 29 -7.63 9.95 -26.92
N SER A 30 -8.05 9.32 -28.03
CA SER A 30 -9.44 8.89 -28.25
C SER A 30 -9.78 7.52 -27.66
N GLY A 31 -8.79 6.73 -27.25
CA GLY A 31 -8.96 5.35 -26.81
C GLY A 31 -9.26 4.35 -27.93
N LEU A 32 -9.15 4.76 -29.20
CA LEU A 32 -9.45 3.94 -30.39
C LEU A 32 -8.22 3.48 -31.15
N ILE A 33 -7.16 4.29 -31.16
CA ILE A 33 -5.91 4.01 -31.89
C ILE A 33 -4.82 3.67 -30.86
N PRO A 34 -4.12 2.53 -31.02
CA PRO A 34 -3.06 2.14 -30.09
C PRO A 34 -1.85 3.08 -30.15
N ASN A 35 -1.26 3.33 -28.98
CA ASN A 35 -0.09 4.21 -28.81
C ASN A 35 1.22 3.45 -28.61
N ASP A 36 1.22 2.11 -28.76
CA ASP A 36 2.32 1.22 -28.37
C ASP A 36 3.68 1.65 -28.95
N SER A 37 3.77 1.78 -30.27
CA SER A 37 5.03 2.12 -30.96
C SER A 37 5.51 3.53 -30.63
N LEU A 38 4.59 4.49 -30.50
CA LEU A 38 4.93 5.87 -30.22
C LEU A 38 5.46 6.03 -28.79
N LEU A 39 4.77 5.48 -27.80
CA LEU A 39 5.24 5.53 -26.41
C LEU A 39 6.55 4.77 -26.23
N SER A 40 6.70 3.59 -26.84
CA SER A 40 7.96 2.84 -26.79
C SER A 40 9.13 3.64 -27.37
N SER A 41 8.91 4.35 -28.49
CA SER A 41 9.92 5.23 -29.08
C SER A 41 10.25 6.41 -28.15
N ILE A 42 9.25 7.05 -27.53
CA ILE A 42 9.47 8.14 -26.57
C ILE A 42 10.33 7.64 -25.41
N ILE A 43 9.92 6.55 -24.76
CA ILE A 43 10.67 5.94 -23.66
C ILE A 43 12.12 5.69 -24.07
N GLY A 44 12.35 5.00 -25.21
CA GLY A 44 13.68 4.66 -25.69
C GLY A 44 14.57 5.87 -25.98
N THR A 45 14.01 6.97 -26.50
CA THR A 45 14.76 8.21 -26.73
C THR A 45 15.08 8.95 -25.44
N THR A 46 14.16 8.93 -24.47
CA THR A 46 14.30 9.68 -23.21
C THR A 46 15.16 8.97 -22.18
N SER A 47 15.19 7.63 -22.21
CA SER A 47 15.98 6.81 -21.28
C SER A 47 17.45 6.67 -21.66
N SER A 48 17.79 6.85 -22.94
CA SER A 48 19.17 6.67 -23.44
C SER A 48 20.03 7.94 -23.41
N GLY A 49 19.42 9.11 -23.18
CA GLY A 49 20.09 10.42 -23.32
C GLY A 49 20.22 11.27 -22.05
N SER A 50 19.66 10.85 -20.91
CA SER A 50 19.59 11.68 -19.71
C SER A 50 20.25 11.00 -18.51
N ALA A 51 21.30 11.61 -17.97
CA ALA A 51 21.88 11.20 -16.67
C ALA A 51 20.91 11.47 -15.51
N ALA A 52 19.93 12.36 -15.72
CA ALA A 52 18.79 12.58 -14.84
C ALA A 52 17.61 11.68 -15.25
N GLY A 53 16.76 11.26 -14.31
CA GLY A 53 15.52 10.57 -14.67
C GLY A 53 14.53 11.45 -15.43
N VAL A 54 13.41 10.88 -15.85
CA VAL A 54 12.40 11.57 -16.67
C VAL A 54 11.00 11.33 -16.11
N ILE A 55 10.18 12.39 -16.08
CA ILE A 55 8.74 12.33 -15.82
C ILE A 55 8.01 12.54 -17.15
N LEU A 56 7.33 11.49 -17.63
CA LEU A 56 6.47 11.51 -18.80
C LEU A 56 5.06 11.93 -18.37
N ASN A 57 4.71 13.19 -18.63
CA ASN A 57 3.44 13.78 -18.25
C ASN A 57 2.40 13.55 -19.36
N PHE A 58 1.48 12.63 -19.11
CA PHE A 58 0.33 12.39 -19.96
C PHE A 58 -0.71 13.51 -19.81
N PRO A 59 -1.22 14.09 -20.92
CA PRO A 59 -2.34 15.00 -20.84
C PRO A 59 -3.65 14.26 -20.55
N ALA A 60 -4.75 15.02 -20.48
CA ALA A 60 -6.08 14.44 -20.37
C ALA A 60 -6.43 13.68 -21.67
N GLY A 61 -7.04 12.51 -21.52
CA GLY A 61 -7.34 11.64 -22.65
C GLY A 61 -7.42 10.16 -22.28
N ILE A 62 -7.87 9.37 -23.25
CA ILE A 62 -7.90 7.90 -23.18
C ILE A 62 -6.85 7.37 -24.15
N TYR A 63 -5.87 6.64 -23.66
CA TYR A 63 -4.75 6.13 -24.44
C TYR A 63 -4.84 4.60 -24.51
N LEU A 64 -5.12 4.07 -25.70
CA LEU A 64 -5.17 2.64 -25.94
C LEU A 64 -3.76 2.05 -26.09
N PHE A 65 -3.54 0.90 -25.46
CA PHE A 65 -2.36 0.06 -25.62
C PHE A 65 -2.78 -1.39 -25.88
N ASN A 66 -2.21 -1.98 -26.92
CA ASN A 66 -2.41 -3.39 -27.27
C ASN A 66 -1.16 -4.23 -26.94
N GLN A 67 -0.12 -3.60 -26.38
CA GLN A 67 1.10 -4.25 -25.91
C GLN A 67 1.47 -3.78 -24.49
N THR A 68 2.22 -4.61 -23.77
CA THR A 68 2.79 -4.26 -22.46
C THR A 68 3.69 -3.02 -22.57
N ILE A 69 3.48 -2.04 -21.68
CA ILE A 69 4.42 -0.94 -21.50
C ILE A 69 5.57 -1.42 -20.62
N ASN A 70 6.77 -1.53 -21.21
CA ASN A 70 7.97 -1.89 -20.48
C ASN A 70 8.68 -0.62 -20.00
N LEU A 71 8.66 -0.36 -18.70
CA LEU A 71 9.33 0.80 -18.12
C LEU A 71 10.79 0.46 -17.74
N PRO A 72 11.76 1.29 -18.14
CA PRO A 72 13.12 1.21 -17.61
C PRO A 72 13.21 1.89 -16.23
N GLU A 73 14.40 1.84 -15.65
CA GLU A 73 14.72 2.62 -14.44
C GLU A 73 14.67 4.13 -14.72
N ASN A 74 14.48 4.92 -13.66
CA ASN A 74 14.47 6.38 -13.69
C ASN A 74 13.39 7.01 -14.61
N ILE A 75 12.28 6.31 -14.84
CA ILE A 75 11.12 6.83 -15.59
C ILE A 75 9.88 6.88 -14.70
N VAL A 76 9.18 8.01 -14.72
CA VAL A 76 7.88 8.17 -14.08
C VAL A 76 6.83 8.41 -15.16
N ILE A 77 5.76 7.63 -15.15
CA ILE A 77 4.54 7.97 -15.90
C ILE A 77 3.60 8.71 -14.96
N LYS A 78 3.17 9.92 -15.37
CA LYS A 78 2.29 10.76 -14.58
C LYS A 78 1.12 11.28 -15.40
N GLY A 79 -0.10 11.11 -14.91
CA GLY A 79 -1.30 11.71 -15.51
C GLY A 79 -1.79 12.95 -14.77
N ARG A 80 -2.98 13.42 -15.16
CA ARG A 80 -3.67 14.60 -14.58
C ARG A 80 -4.76 14.25 -13.55
N GLY A 81 -4.78 13.01 -13.06
CA GLY A 81 -5.84 12.46 -12.22
C GLY A 81 -6.56 11.29 -12.90
N ALA A 82 -7.13 10.40 -12.10
CA ALA A 82 -7.81 9.18 -12.58
C ALA A 82 -9.05 9.46 -13.45
N ASP A 83 -9.69 10.60 -13.24
CA ASP A 83 -10.82 11.13 -14.00
C ASP A 83 -10.41 11.86 -15.29
N SER A 84 -9.12 12.15 -15.46
CA SER A 84 -8.60 12.93 -16.59
C SER A 84 -7.71 12.13 -17.54
N THR A 85 -6.82 11.28 -17.03
CA THR A 85 -5.87 10.51 -17.82
C THR A 85 -6.14 9.02 -17.64
N ILE A 86 -6.53 8.34 -18.72
CA ILE A 86 -6.89 6.92 -18.72
C ILE A 86 -5.94 6.16 -19.65
N LEU A 87 -5.21 5.18 -19.11
CA LEU A 87 -4.46 4.19 -19.87
C LEU A 87 -5.32 2.93 -20.00
N LYS A 88 -5.72 2.60 -21.22
CA LYS A 88 -6.65 1.51 -21.54
C LYS A 88 -5.88 0.37 -22.20
N PHE A 89 -5.95 -0.82 -21.64
CA PHE A 89 -5.21 -1.98 -22.12
C PHE A 89 -6.15 -3.05 -22.66
N ASN A 90 -5.87 -3.49 -23.89
CA ASN A 90 -6.46 -4.67 -24.50
C ASN A 90 -5.36 -5.52 -25.11
N LEU A 91 -4.75 -6.38 -24.29
CA LEU A 91 -3.58 -7.18 -24.66
C LEU A 91 -3.93 -8.56 -25.22
N ASN A 92 -5.19 -8.78 -25.60
CA ASN A 92 -5.71 -10.09 -26.03
C ASN A 92 -5.46 -11.23 -25.02
N GLY A 93 -5.52 -10.93 -23.72
CA GLY A 93 -5.33 -11.91 -22.66
C GLY A 93 -3.87 -12.26 -22.35
N VAL A 94 -2.90 -11.55 -22.93
CA VAL A 94 -1.46 -11.85 -22.81
C VAL A 94 -0.72 -10.71 -22.12
N GLY A 95 0.26 -11.03 -21.28
CA GLY A 95 1.17 -10.04 -20.68
C GLY A 95 0.56 -9.12 -19.62
N HIS A 96 1.46 -8.49 -18.85
CA HIS A 96 1.11 -7.46 -17.87
C HIS A 96 0.79 -6.14 -18.58
N ALA A 97 -0.01 -5.25 -17.99
CA ALA A 97 -0.29 -3.96 -18.62
C ALA A 97 0.95 -3.05 -18.62
N ILE A 98 1.54 -2.83 -17.45
CA ILE A 98 2.82 -2.13 -17.29
C ILE A 98 3.77 -3.02 -16.50
N GLU A 99 5.00 -3.15 -17.00
CA GLU A 99 6.02 -4.02 -16.41
C GLU A 99 7.32 -3.26 -16.14
N VAL A 100 7.82 -3.39 -14.90
CA VAL A 100 9.13 -2.94 -14.45
C VAL A 100 9.92 -4.16 -14.02
N SER A 101 10.75 -4.68 -14.92
CA SER A 101 11.52 -5.90 -14.68
C SER A 101 13.02 -5.68 -14.79
N GLY A 102 13.73 -5.95 -13.69
CA GLY A 102 15.18 -6.11 -13.65
C GLY A 102 15.61 -7.48 -14.18
N SER A 103 16.84 -7.90 -13.86
CA SER A 103 17.40 -9.17 -14.32
C SER A 103 18.20 -9.89 -13.23
N ILE A 104 18.61 -11.12 -13.52
CA ILE A 104 19.38 -11.96 -12.61
C ILE A 104 20.85 -11.98 -13.03
N SER A 105 21.77 -11.93 -12.07
CA SER A 105 23.20 -12.17 -12.33
C SER A 105 23.56 -13.64 -12.01
N SER A 106 24.62 -14.15 -12.64
CA SER A 106 25.27 -15.41 -12.27
C SER A 106 26.17 -15.26 -11.04
N ASP A 107 26.49 -14.04 -10.61
CA ASP A 107 27.38 -13.78 -9.47
C ASP A 107 26.77 -14.33 -8.18
N THR A 108 27.52 -15.21 -7.54
CA THR A 108 27.14 -15.91 -6.32
C THR A 108 28.36 -16.20 -5.46
N THR A 109 28.15 -16.33 -4.16
CA THR A 109 29.19 -16.74 -3.21
C THR A 109 28.54 -17.33 -1.96
N SER A 110 29.16 -18.37 -1.39
CA SER A 110 28.63 -19.00 -0.18
C SER A 110 28.87 -18.13 1.05
N ILE A 111 27.95 -18.20 2.00
CA ILE A 111 28.13 -17.62 3.33
C ILE A 111 28.92 -18.61 4.19
N THR A 112 29.99 -18.16 4.82
CA THR A 112 30.96 -19.04 5.49
C THR A 112 30.78 -19.13 7.01
N GLN A 113 29.88 -18.32 7.58
CA GLN A 113 29.61 -18.28 9.01
C GLN A 113 28.11 -18.24 9.29
N ASN A 114 27.70 -18.75 10.45
CA ASN A 114 26.33 -18.59 10.93
C ASN A 114 26.04 -17.09 11.05
N ILE A 115 24.85 -16.71 10.59
CA ILE A 115 24.37 -15.34 10.71
C ILE A 115 23.21 -15.31 11.67
N TYR A 116 23.23 -14.34 12.58
CA TYR A 116 22.17 -14.14 13.56
C TYR A 116 21.24 -13.02 13.12
N LYS A 117 19.95 -13.17 13.42
CA LYS A 117 18.94 -12.13 13.31
C LYS A 117 19.46 -10.82 13.94
N ASP A 118 19.09 -9.71 13.32
CA ASP A 118 19.48 -8.34 13.68
C ASP A 118 20.94 -7.98 13.38
N SER A 119 21.76 -8.92 12.88
CA SER A 119 23.08 -8.61 12.32
C SER A 119 22.95 -7.81 11.02
N ASN A 120 23.92 -6.94 10.74
CA ASN A 120 24.00 -6.15 9.50
C ASN A 120 25.24 -6.47 8.66
N SER A 121 25.86 -7.63 8.89
CA SER A 121 27.03 -8.05 8.12
C SER A 121 27.07 -9.55 7.93
N ILE A 122 27.65 -9.97 6.80
CA ILE A 122 27.83 -11.38 6.43
C ILE A 122 29.28 -11.62 6.00
N PHE A 123 29.78 -12.82 6.29
CA PHE A 123 31.07 -13.29 5.80
C PHE A 123 30.85 -14.24 4.64
N VAL A 124 31.49 -13.95 3.50
CA VAL A 124 31.37 -14.72 2.27
C VAL A 124 32.67 -15.40 1.90
N TYR A 125 32.63 -16.42 1.05
CA TYR A 125 33.83 -17.13 0.61
C TYR A 125 34.72 -16.25 -0.27
N ASN A 126 34.11 -15.52 -1.20
CA ASN A 126 34.76 -14.58 -2.10
C ASN A 126 33.83 -13.39 -2.39
N SER A 127 34.33 -12.17 -2.21
CA SER A 127 33.61 -10.92 -2.49
C SER A 127 33.99 -10.25 -3.81
N SER A 128 34.87 -10.84 -4.64
CA SER A 128 35.44 -10.17 -5.83
C SER A 128 34.42 -9.68 -6.87
N SER A 129 33.24 -10.30 -6.95
CA SER A 129 32.15 -9.91 -7.86
C SER A 129 31.12 -8.94 -7.23
N PHE A 130 31.36 -8.49 -6.01
CA PHE A 130 30.43 -7.68 -5.23
C PHE A 130 31.07 -6.35 -4.84
N ILE A 131 30.32 -5.26 -5.03
CA ILE A 131 30.72 -3.91 -4.63
C ILE A 131 29.63 -3.25 -3.78
N ALA A 132 29.99 -2.16 -3.09
CA ALA A 132 29.00 -1.32 -2.43
C ALA A 132 27.98 -0.79 -3.46
N GLY A 133 26.70 -0.81 -3.10
CA GLY A 133 25.59 -0.47 -3.97
C GLY A 133 24.93 -1.68 -4.65
N ASP A 134 25.57 -2.85 -4.68
CA ASP A 134 24.96 -4.05 -5.27
C ASP A 134 23.76 -4.53 -4.44
N TRP A 135 22.72 -4.97 -5.15
CA TRP A 135 21.57 -5.67 -4.57
C TRP A 135 21.80 -7.18 -4.59
N ILE A 136 21.55 -7.83 -3.46
CA ILE A 136 21.72 -9.27 -3.30
C ILE A 136 20.47 -9.91 -2.71
N ARG A 137 20.21 -11.16 -3.11
CA ARG A 137 19.31 -12.08 -2.42
C ARG A 137 20.12 -13.01 -1.54
N ILE A 138 19.76 -13.11 -0.27
CA ILE A 138 20.25 -14.14 0.64
C ILE A 138 19.30 -15.33 0.50
N ILE A 139 19.88 -16.49 0.19
CA ILE A 139 19.16 -17.73 -0.11
C ILE A 139 19.76 -18.84 0.77
N HIS A 140 18.94 -19.77 1.20
CA HIS A 140 19.37 -21.01 1.87
C HIS A 140 18.48 -22.17 1.45
N ASN A 141 18.83 -23.40 1.85
CA ASN A 141 17.96 -24.55 1.68
C ASN A 141 16.71 -24.40 2.56
N ASP A 142 15.62 -23.95 1.95
CA ASP A 142 14.32 -23.69 2.58
C ASP A 142 13.30 -24.81 2.37
N SER A 143 13.71 -25.97 1.83
CA SER A 143 12.81 -27.12 1.63
C SER A 143 12.06 -27.59 2.89
N PRO A 144 12.59 -27.43 4.14
CA PRO A 144 11.82 -27.76 5.34
C PRO A 144 10.73 -26.72 5.69
N MET A 145 10.74 -25.56 5.06
CA MET A 145 9.82 -24.43 5.31
C MET A 145 8.78 -24.25 4.20
N ILE A 146 9.02 -24.87 3.04
CA ILE A 146 8.25 -24.68 1.82
C ILE A 146 7.54 -25.97 1.45
N ASN A 147 6.25 -25.87 1.14
CA ASN A 147 5.45 -27.01 0.69
C ASN A 147 5.45 -27.14 -0.84
N ASN A 148 5.46 -26.02 -1.57
CA ASN A 148 5.36 -26.05 -3.02
C ASN A 148 6.71 -25.83 -3.72
N SER A 149 7.01 -26.65 -4.72
CA SER A 149 8.25 -26.57 -5.50
C SER A 149 8.46 -25.21 -6.19
N TRP A 150 7.37 -24.52 -6.56
CA TRP A 150 7.42 -23.18 -7.15
C TRP A 150 7.90 -22.10 -6.17
N ALA A 151 7.86 -22.37 -4.86
CA ALA A 151 8.30 -21.46 -3.81
C ALA A 151 9.66 -21.82 -3.21
N LEU A 152 10.39 -22.79 -3.77
CA LEU A 152 11.74 -23.12 -3.30
C LEU A 152 12.72 -21.95 -3.51
N ASN A 153 13.65 -21.79 -2.57
CA ASN A 153 14.64 -20.72 -2.53
C ASN A 153 14.03 -19.31 -2.44
N THR A 154 12.87 -19.18 -1.78
CA THR A 154 12.17 -17.91 -1.60
C THR A 154 12.22 -17.39 -0.17
N VAL A 155 12.45 -18.28 0.81
CA VAL A 155 12.71 -17.85 2.19
C VAL A 155 14.12 -17.27 2.26
N GLY A 156 14.20 -15.99 2.63
CA GLY A 156 15.45 -15.25 2.60
C GLY A 156 15.20 -13.75 2.74
N GLN A 157 16.10 -12.94 2.18
CA GLN A 157 16.00 -11.47 2.23
C GLN A 157 16.70 -10.83 1.03
N ILE A 158 16.12 -9.79 0.46
CA ILE A 158 16.78 -8.87 -0.47
C ILE A 158 17.36 -7.71 0.33
N VAL A 159 18.62 -7.36 0.05
CA VAL A 159 19.31 -6.28 0.75
C VAL A 159 20.42 -5.68 -0.13
N LYS A 160 20.66 -4.38 0.03
CA LYS A 160 21.75 -3.66 -0.64
C LYS A 160 23.04 -3.73 0.18
N ILE A 161 24.16 -4.00 -0.47
CA ILE A 161 25.50 -3.95 0.15
C ILE A 161 25.86 -2.49 0.38
N SER A 162 26.13 -2.10 1.63
CA SER A 162 26.60 -0.74 1.96
C SER A 162 28.12 -0.62 1.86
N GLN A 163 28.86 -1.67 2.20
CA GLN A 163 30.32 -1.68 2.17
C GLN A 163 30.89 -3.08 1.98
N VAL A 164 32.04 -3.19 1.33
CA VAL A 164 32.84 -4.41 1.21
C VAL A 164 34.17 -4.23 1.95
N LEU A 165 34.46 -5.11 2.90
CA LEU A 165 35.68 -5.13 3.71
C LEU A 165 36.31 -6.52 3.62
N ASN A 166 37.22 -6.73 2.67
CA ASN A 166 37.69 -8.06 2.28
C ASN A 166 36.49 -8.98 1.99
N ASN A 167 36.40 -10.13 2.65
CA ASN A 167 35.31 -11.09 2.55
C ASN A 167 34.12 -10.82 3.49
N LYS A 168 34.08 -9.64 4.14
CA LYS A 168 32.95 -9.20 4.95
C LYS A 168 32.12 -8.17 4.17
N LEU A 169 30.84 -8.44 3.99
CA LEU A 169 29.88 -7.51 3.40
C LEU A 169 29.08 -6.85 4.53
N ILE A 170 29.04 -5.52 4.54
CA ILE A 170 28.14 -4.74 5.40
C ILE A 170 26.87 -4.46 4.60
N LEU A 171 25.73 -4.61 5.26
CA LEU A 171 24.40 -4.53 4.67
C LEU A 171 23.72 -3.23 5.08
N SER A 172 22.89 -2.69 4.19
CA SER A 172 22.08 -1.49 4.44
C SER A 172 20.91 -1.74 5.41
N SER A 173 20.44 -2.98 5.51
CA SER A 173 19.38 -3.41 6.43
C SER A 173 19.84 -4.57 7.29
N ALA A 174 19.35 -4.61 8.52
CA ALA A 174 19.56 -5.75 9.41
C ALA A 174 18.82 -7.00 8.91
N LEU A 175 19.33 -8.17 9.28
CA LEU A 175 18.79 -9.46 8.85
C LEU A 175 17.60 -9.89 9.70
N ARG A 176 16.56 -10.41 9.05
CA ARG A 176 15.28 -10.73 9.71
C ARG A 176 15.18 -12.13 10.30
N MET A 177 16.15 -12.99 10.00
CA MET A 177 16.21 -14.35 10.51
C MET A 177 17.66 -14.82 10.68
N ASN A 178 17.82 -15.93 11.38
CA ASN A 178 19.09 -16.64 11.45
C ASN A 178 19.34 -17.42 10.16
N TYR A 179 20.60 -17.49 9.73
CA TYR A 179 21.04 -18.37 8.65
C TYR A 179 22.13 -19.29 9.19
N ASN A 180 21.84 -20.60 9.28
CA ASN A 180 22.81 -21.59 9.73
C ASN A 180 23.59 -22.13 8.52
N THR A 181 24.91 -22.27 8.62
CA THR A 181 25.74 -22.83 7.54
C THR A 181 25.34 -24.26 7.17
N SER A 182 24.71 -25.02 8.07
CA SER A 182 24.13 -26.34 7.76
C SER A 182 22.99 -26.29 6.74
N SER A 183 22.34 -25.13 6.56
CA SER A 183 21.34 -24.88 5.51
C SER A 183 21.94 -24.42 4.18
N ASN A 184 23.27 -24.44 4.05
CA ASN A 184 24.01 -24.02 2.86
C ASN A 184 23.62 -22.61 2.34
N PRO A 185 23.64 -21.57 3.19
CA PRO A 185 23.29 -20.23 2.77
C PRO A 185 24.30 -19.65 1.78
N PHE A 186 23.80 -18.90 0.81
CA PHE A 186 24.60 -18.18 -0.19
C PHE A 186 23.91 -16.88 -0.58
N ILE A 187 24.65 -15.99 -1.23
CA ILE A 187 24.08 -14.78 -1.81
C ILE A 187 24.11 -14.86 -3.32
N LYS A 188 23.09 -14.28 -3.95
CA LYS A 188 23.02 -14.12 -5.41
C LYS A 188 22.78 -12.66 -5.76
N LYS A 189 23.61 -12.10 -6.63
CA LYS A 189 23.42 -10.73 -7.12
C LYS A 189 22.16 -10.66 -7.99
N ILE A 190 21.36 -9.62 -7.77
CA ILE A 190 20.23 -9.27 -8.63
C ILE A 190 20.49 -7.89 -9.24
N ILE A 191 20.09 -7.72 -10.49
CA ILE A 191 20.15 -6.42 -11.17
C ILE A 191 18.75 -5.84 -11.10
N VAL A 192 18.59 -4.81 -10.27
CA VAL A 192 17.28 -4.19 -10.08
C VAL A 192 17.07 -3.04 -11.06
N LYS A 193 15.81 -2.74 -11.37
CA LYS A 193 15.43 -1.41 -11.87
C LYS A 193 15.03 -0.53 -10.69
N GLU A 194 15.55 0.70 -10.66
CA GLU A 194 15.28 1.66 -9.59
C GLU A 194 14.57 2.92 -10.08
N ASN A 195 13.92 3.62 -9.15
CA ASN A 195 13.38 4.97 -9.33
C ASN A 195 12.32 5.09 -10.45
N THR A 196 11.47 4.08 -10.59
CA THR A 196 10.37 4.05 -11.56
C THR A 196 9.03 4.28 -10.86
N GLY A 197 8.21 5.17 -11.41
CA GLY A 197 6.95 5.61 -10.79
C GLY A 197 5.74 5.57 -11.72
N ILE A 198 4.56 5.31 -11.16
CA ILE A 198 3.27 5.50 -11.84
C ILE A 198 2.36 6.36 -10.96
N GLU A 199 1.92 7.50 -11.48
CA GLU A 199 1.18 8.52 -10.73
C GLU A 199 -0.06 9.02 -11.46
N CYS A 200 -1.14 9.28 -10.70
CA CYS A 200 -2.20 10.20 -11.11
C CYS A 200 -2.92 9.90 -12.41
N LEU A 201 -3.32 8.65 -12.59
CA LEU A 201 -4.01 8.20 -13.78
C LEU A 201 -4.91 7.01 -13.44
N LYS A 202 -5.77 6.67 -14.39
CA LYS A 202 -6.57 5.45 -14.35
C LYS A 202 -5.98 4.41 -15.29
N ILE A 203 -5.99 3.16 -14.86
CA ILE A 203 -5.65 1.98 -15.65
C ILE A 203 -6.93 1.17 -15.82
N ILE A 204 -7.31 0.86 -17.06
CA ILE A 204 -8.40 -0.06 -17.39
C ILE A 204 -7.82 -1.29 -18.06
N ARG A 205 -8.15 -2.48 -17.54
CA ARG A 205 -7.86 -3.76 -18.22
C ARG A 205 -9.13 -4.28 -18.90
N GLU A 206 -9.23 -4.18 -20.22
CA GLU A 206 -10.41 -4.61 -20.98
C GLU A 206 -10.42 -6.11 -21.25
N ASP A 207 -9.25 -6.71 -21.52
CA ASP A 207 -9.14 -8.11 -21.92
C ASP A 207 -9.16 -9.07 -20.72
N VAL A 208 -9.75 -10.25 -20.95
CA VAL A 208 -9.78 -11.36 -20.00
C VAL A 208 -8.63 -12.33 -20.30
N SER A 209 -7.99 -12.85 -19.26
CA SER A 209 -6.93 -13.84 -19.35
C SER A 209 -7.18 -15.02 -18.40
N VAL A 210 -6.90 -16.22 -18.90
CA VAL A 210 -6.80 -17.42 -18.05
C VAL A 210 -5.50 -17.46 -17.26
N ASN A 211 -4.44 -16.80 -17.77
CA ASN A 211 -3.12 -16.76 -17.14
C ASN A 211 -3.09 -15.77 -15.96
N GLN A 212 -2.02 -15.86 -15.16
CA GLN A 212 -1.75 -14.92 -14.07
C GLN A 212 -1.06 -13.66 -14.61
N VAL A 213 -1.85 -12.77 -15.23
CA VAL A 213 -1.37 -11.49 -15.74
C VAL A 213 -1.97 -10.31 -14.95
N SER A 214 -1.10 -9.38 -14.59
CA SER A 214 -1.41 -8.26 -13.67
C SER A 214 -1.46 -6.93 -14.40
N ASN A 215 -2.07 -5.92 -13.77
CA ASN A 215 -2.04 -4.57 -14.32
C ASN A 215 -0.64 -3.97 -14.17
N LEU A 216 -0.08 -3.98 -12.96
CA LEU A 216 1.28 -3.52 -12.71
C LEU A 216 2.14 -4.68 -12.20
N LYS A 217 3.23 -4.99 -12.92
CA LYS A 217 4.22 -6.00 -12.54
C LYS A 217 5.54 -5.35 -12.16
N PHE A 218 6.01 -5.63 -10.95
CA PHE A 218 7.34 -5.28 -10.46
C PHE A 218 8.12 -6.57 -10.23
N SER A 219 9.24 -6.74 -10.94
CA SER A 219 10.08 -7.94 -10.81
C SER A 219 11.54 -7.53 -10.68
N ARG A 220 12.18 -7.84 -9.55
CA ARG A 220 13.56 -7.39 -9.25
C ARG A 220 13.66 -5.88 -9.41
N THR A 221 12.91 -5.17 -8.59
CA THR A 221 12.93 -3.70 -8.56
C THR A 221 13.26 -3.21 -7.17
N ALA A 222 13.78 -1.99 -7.07
CA ALA A 222 13.96 -1.33 -5.80
C ALA A 222 13.60 0.15 -5.90
N ASN A 223 13.08 0.74 -4.83
CA ASN A 223 12.80 2.18 -4.78
C ASN A 223 11.84 2.66 -5.90
N CYS A 224 10.78 1.88 -6.16
CA CYS A 224 9.74 2.20 -7.14
C CYS A 224 8.41 2.50 -6.44
N TRP A 225 7.53 3.25 -7.09
CA TRP A 225 6.27 3.65 -6.47
C TRP A 225 5.06 3.68 -7.39
N VAL A 226 3.90 3.57 -6.77
CA VAL A 226 2.58 3.74 -7.37
C VAL A 226 1.80 4.66 -6.44
N SER A 227 1.31 5.80 -6.95
CA SER A 227 0.56 6.74 -6.12
C SER A 227 -0.60 7.41 -6.84
N GLY A 228 -1.76 7.45 -6.18
CA GLY A 228 -2.91 8.18 -6.70
C GLY A 228 -3.46 7.63 -8.01
N ILE A 229 -3.38 6.32 -8.23
CA ILE A 229 -3.96 5.70 -9.42
C ILE A 229 -5.32 5.06 -9.13
N GLU A 230 -6.16 5.01 -10.15
CA GLU A 230 -7.28 4.07 -10.23
C GLU A 230 -6.86 2.85 -11.03
N SER A 231 -7.19 1.66 -10.58
CA SER A 231 -7.01 0.44 -11.36
C SER A 231 -8.33 -0.33 -11.40
N ASP A 232 -8.90 -0.38 -12.60
CA ASP A 232 -10.23 -0.91 -12.91
C ASP A 232 -10.08 -2.26 -13.61
N LYS A 233 -10.53 -3.30 -12.87
CA LYS A 233 -10.42 -4.73 -13.18
C LYS A 233 -8.98 -5.23 -13.32
N CYS A 234 -8.75 -6.41 -12.76
CA CYS A 234 -7.54 -7.20 -13.02
C CYS A 234 -7.87 -8.63 -13.47
N ASN A 235 -6.90 -9.29 -14.09
CA ASN A 235 -6.96 -10.72 -14.38
C ASN A 235 -6.35 -11.57 -13.26
N PHE A 236 -5.24 -11.13 -12.67
CA PHE A 236 -4.58 -11.75 -11.54
C PHE A 236 -4.54 -10.81 -10.34
N ALA A 237 -3.74 -9.76 -10.46
CA ALA A 237 -3.59 -8.72 -9.45
C ALA A 237 -3.58 -7.32 -10.07
N HIS A 238 -3.97 -6.31 -9.30
CA HIS A 238 -3.70 -4.92 -9.68
C HIS A 238 -2.21 -4.61 -9.58
N ILE A 239 -1.58 -4.98 -8.46
CA ILE A 239 -0.12 -4.93 -8.25
C ILE A 239 0.41 -6.33 -7.95
N ASP A 240 1.40 -6.78 -8.71
CA ASP A 240 2.18 -8.00 -8.48
C ASP A 240 3.65 -7.65 -8.35
N ALA A 241 4.23 -7.85 -7.16
CA ALA A 241 5.64 -7.59 -6.89
C ALA A 241 6.39 -8.85 -6.46
N GLU A 242 7.37 -9.26 -7.27
CA GLU A 242 8.25 -10.40 -7.01
C GLU A 242 9.71 -9.98 -6.91
N TYR A 243 10.45 -10.64 -6.01
CA TYR A 243 11.88 -10.41 -5.80
C TYR A 243 12.27 -8.92 -5.71
N SER A 244 11.38 -8.08 -5.16
CA SER A 244 11.53 -6.62 -5.15
C SER A 244 11.68 -6.07 -3.74
N SER A 245 12.30 -4.89 -3.62
CA SER A 245 12.52 -4.22 -2.34
C SER A 245 12.03 -2.78 -2.37
N ASN A 246 11.72 -2.19 -1.22
CA ASN A 246 11.53 -0.73 -1.10
C ASN A 246 10.48 -0.13 -2.07
N LEU A 247 9.35 -0.83 -2.25
CA LEU A 247 8.22 -0.28 -3.01
C LEU A 247 7.34 0.59 -2.13
N SER A 248 6.74 1.64 -2.69
CA SER A 248 5.64 2.38 -2.06
C SER A 248 4.40 2.35 -2.94
N ILE A 249 3.30 1.81 -2.41
CA ILE A 249 2.00 1.77 -3.08
C ILE A 249 1.03 2.53 -2.20
N SER A 250 0.61 3.72 -2.63
CA SER A 250 -0.14 4.62 -1.77
C SER A 250 -1.30 5.32 -2.45
N LYS A 251 -2.30 5.72 -1.64
CA LYS A 251 -3.36 6.66 -2.03
C LYS A 251 -4.12 6.27 -3.31
N SER A 252 -4.17 4.98 -3.62
CA SER A 252 -4.71 4.42 -4.86
C SER A 252 -6.03 3.70 -4.63
N TYR A 253 -6.79 3.51 -5.69
CA TYR A 253 -8.07 2.79 -5.69
C TYR A 253 -8.00 1.58 -6.61
N PHE A 254 -8.13 0.40 -6.03
CA PHE A 254 -8.07 -0.88 -6.73
C PHE A 254 -9.43 -1.55 -6.63
N HIS A 255 -10.07 -1.80 -7.77
CA HIS A 255 -11.42 -2.37 -7.75
C HIS A 255 -11.73 -3.28 -8.93
N ASP A 256 -12.59 -4.25 -8.61
CA ASP A 256 -13.12 -5.27 -9.51
C ASP A 256 -12.05 -6.19 -10.13
N ALA A 257 -12.52 -7.28 -10.70
CA ALA A 257 -11.74 -8.22 -11.48
C ALA A 257 -12.60 -8.86 -12.56
N HIS A 258 -11.95 -9.49 -13.54
CA HIS A 258 -12.65 -10.28 -14.55
C HIS A 258 -13.15 -11.63 -14.01
N ASN A 259 -12.57 -12.12 -12.92
CA ASN A 259 -12.91 -13.39 -12.31
C ASN A 259 -12.58 -13.39 -10.80
N TYR A 260 -13.41 -14.08 -10.01
CA TYR A 260 -13.31 -14.18 -8.55
C TYR A 260 -13.24 -15.62 -8.05
N GLY A 261 -12.89 -16.56 -8.92
CA GLY A 261 -12.72 -17.98 -8.60
C GLY A 261 -11.33 -18.33 -8.05
N SER A 262 -11.03 -19.62 -8.08
CA SER A 262 -9.73 -20.17 -7.69
C SER A 262 -8.61 -19.87 -8.71
N GLY A 263 -7.36 -20.21 -8.36
CA GLY A 263 -6.21 -20.13 -9.28
C GLY A 263 -5.46 -18.80 -9.30
N GLY A 264 -5.61 -17.97 -8.28
CA GLY A 264 -4.97 -16.65 -8.21
C GLY A 264 -5.67 -15.63 -9.09
N LYS A 265 -6.68 -14.96 -8.54
CA LYS A 265 -7.56 -14.02 -9.25
C LYS A 265 -8.05 -12.93 -8.29
N ALA A 266 -8.32 -11.74 -8.81
CA ALA A 266 -8.86 -10.60 -8.06
C ALA A 266 -8.04 -10.19 -6.83
N TYR A 267 -6.72 -10.05 -7.00
CA TYR A 267 -5.82 -9.59 -5.95
C TYR A 267 -5.59 -8.08 -6.04
N GLY A 268 -5.61 -7.37 -4.92
CA GLY A 268 -5.27 -5.95 -4.86
C GLY A 268 -3.77 -5.75 -5.00
N VAL A 269 -3.05 -5.91 -3.89
CA VAL A 269 -1.58 -5.90 -3.85
C VAL A 269 -1.07 -7.26 -3.40
N MET A 270 -0.28 -7.89 -4.28
CA MET A 270 0.41 -9.15 -4.01
C MET A 270 1.91 -8.92 -3.89
N LEU A 271 2.47 -9.22 -2.72
CA LEU A 271 3.92 -9.27 -2.53
C LEU A 271 4.33 -10.72 -2.25
N HIS A 272 5.22 -11.25 -3.09
CA HIS A 272 5.69 -12.63 -2.96
C HIS A 272 7.15 -12.78 -3.38
N PHE A 273 7.67 -13.99 -3.26
CA PHE A 273 8.99 -14.36 -3.76
C PHE A 273 10.10 -13.50 -3.15
N THR A 274 10.28 -13.61 -1.83
CA THR A 274 11.26 -12.82 -1.05
C THR A 274 11.03 -11.30 -1.08
N SER A 275 9.98 -10.77 -1.73
CA SER A 275 9.77 -9.31 -1.76
C SER A 275 9.68 -8.74 -0.35
N ASN A 276 10.42 -7.66 -0.10
CA ASN A 276 10.57 -7.09 1.23
C ASN A 276 10.67 -5.57 1.27
N GLU A 277 10.62 -4.99 2.47
CA GLU A 277 10.69 -3.55 2.69
C GLU A 277 9.70 -2.71 1.88
N CYS A 278 8.58 -3.29 1.46
CA CYS A 278 7.53 -2.56 0.76
C CYS A 278 6.58 -1.88 1.76
N MET A 279 6.05 -0.72 1.40
CA MET A 279 5.01 0.01 2.12
C MET A 279 3.76 0.11 1.25
N VAL A 280 2.65 -0.38 1.75
CA VAL A 280 1.33 -0.33 1.11
C VAL A 280 0.41 0.44 2.05
N GLU A 281 0.13 1.70 1.76
CA GLU A 281 -0.54 2.57 2.72
C GLU A 281 -1.65 3.44 2.13
N ASP A 282 -2.67 3.72 2.94
CA ASP A 282 -3.71 4.69 2.57
C ASP A 282 -4.41 4.37 1.24
N ASN A 283 -4.53 3.08 0.88
CA ASN A 283 -5.24 2.66 -0.33
C ASN A 283 -6.69 2.28 -0.03
N ILE A 284 -7.51 2.27 -1.08
CA ILE A 284 -8.90 1.77 -1.06
C ILE A 284 -8.99 0.56 -1.98
N PHE A 285 -9.49 -0.56 -1.46
CA PHE A 285 -9.71 -1.80 -2.18
C PHE A 285 -11.20 -2.14 -2.18
N ASN A 286 -11.79 -2.44 -3.34
CA ASN A 286 -13.23 -2.70 -3.45
C ASN A 286 -13.55 -3.86 -4.38
N HIS A 287 -14.42 -4.77 -3.93
CA HIS A 287 -14.91 -5.89 -4.75
C HIS A 287 -13.76 -6.77 -5.28
N LEU A 288 -12.95 -7.30 -4.36
CA LEU A 288 -11.79 -8.15 -4.63
C LEU A 288 -11.86 -9.44 -3.81
N ARG A 289 -11.13 -10.48 -4.25
CA ARG A 289 -10.95 -11.68 -3.42
C ARG A 289 -10.02 -11.38 -2.25
N HIS A 290 -8.81 -10.92 -2.55
CA HIS A 290 -7.75 -10.68 -1.58
C HIS A 290 -7.11 -9.31 -1.83
N SER A 291 -7.44 -8.34 -0.99
CA SER A 291 -6.98 -6.95 -1.15
C SER A 291 -5.48 -6.80 -0.89
N MET A 292 -4.97 -7.47 0.14
CA MET A 292 -3.58 -7.43 0.59
C MET A 292 -3.13 -8.86 0.86
N ILE A 293 -2.23 -9.40 0.02
CA ILE A 293 -1.83 -10.80 0.08
C ILE A 293 -0.30 -10.98 0.07
N LEU A 294 0.17 -11.87 0.95
CA LEU A 294 1.58 -12.27 1.07
C LEU A 294 1.74 -13.79 0.97
N GLN A 295 2.80 -14.24 0.29
CA GLN A 295 3.20 -15.65 0.22
C GLN A 295 4.68 -15.81 -0.15
N ALA A 296 5.18 -17.04 -0.15
CA ALA A 296 6.49 -17.42 -0.72
C ALA A 296 7.65 -16.55 -0.21
N GLY A 297 7.88 -16.59 1.11
CA GLY A 297 8.99 -15.93 1.77
C GLY A 297 8.95 -14.40 1.77
N ALA A 298 7.83 -13.76 1.37
CA ALA A 298 7.65 -12.32 1.52
C ALA A 298 7.83 -11.91 2.99
N ASN A 299 8.66 -10.89 3.22
CA ASN A 299 9.06 -10.55 4.58
C ASN A 299 9.31 -9.06 4.76
N GLY A 300 9.15 -8.56 5.97
CA GLY A 300 9.42 -7.15 6.24
C GLY A 300 8.63 -6.22 5.33
N ASN A 301 7.37 -6.49 5.04
CA ASN A 301 6.48 -5.57 4.35
C ASN A 301 5.50 -4.94 5.33
N ILE A 302 5.08 -3.71 5.05
CA ILE A 302 4.14 -2.96 5.87
C ILE A 302 2.87 -2.66 5.05
N PHE A 303 1.72 -2.99 5.61
CA PHE A 303 0.40 -2.60 5.13
C PHE A 303 -0.25 -1.71 6.18
N SER A 304 -0.41 -0.42 5.91
CA SER A 304 -0.78 0.57 6.91
C SER A 304 -1.99 1.43 6.52
N TYR A 305 -3.02 1.51 7.37
CA TYR A 305 -4.19 2.38 7.15
C TYR A 305 -4.90 2.20 5.79
N ASN A 306 -4.89 0.99 5.23
CA ASN A 306 -5.67 0.68 4.04
C ASN A 306 -7.13 0.41 4.41
N TYR A 307 -8.04 0.81 3.51
CA TYR A 307 -9.45 0.50 3.60
C TYR A 307 -9.83 -0.56 2.57
N SER A 308 -10.49 -1.62 3.01
CA SER A 308 -11.02 -2.64 2.11
C SER A 308 -12.51 -2.87 2.39
N LEU A 309 -13.29 -3.02 1.32
CA LEU A 309 -14.71 -3.31 1.40
C LEU A 309 -15.19 -4.24 0.29
N ASP A 310 -16.39 -4.77 0.51
CA ASP A 310 -17.06 -5.71 -0.39
C ASP A 310 -16.16 -6.89 -0.79
N PRO A 311 -15.61 -7.67 0.16
CA PRO A 311 -14.88 -8.89 -0.17
C PRO A 311 -15.75 -9.79 -1.04
N PHE A 312 -15.20 -10.34 -2.12
CA PHE A 312 -15.99 -11.17 -3.03
C PHE A 312 -15.17 -12.31 -3.65
N TRP A 313 -15.69 -13.53 -3.54
CA TRP A 313 -15.18 -14.72 -4.23
C TRP A 313 -16.32 -15.62 -4.73
N THR A 314 -15.98 -16.49 -5.68
CA THR A 314 -16.88 -17.51 -6.23
C THR A 314 -16.18 -18.87 -6.25
N GLY A 315 -16.95 -19.93 -6.52
CA GLY A 315 -16.39 -21.29 -6.65
C GLY A 315 -15.86 -21.89 -5.34
N VAL A 316 -16.32 -21.39 -4.19
CA VAL A 316 -16.00 -21.90 -2.85
C VAL A 316 -17.26 -22.31 -2.11
N PHE A 317 -17.10 -23.10 -1.04
CA PHE A 317 -18.21 -23.53 -0.17
C PHE A 317 -18.72 -22.41 0.74
N PHE A 318 -17.84 -21.50 1.16
CA PHE A 318 -18.16 -20.43 2.09
C PHE A 318 -18.95 -19.28 1.40
N PRO A 319 -19.68 -18.45 2.16
CA PRO A 319 -20.43 -17.32 1.62
C PRO A 319 -19.56 -16.40 0.75
N SER A 320 -20.13 -15.84 -0.32
CA SER A 320 -19.35 -15.06 -1.30
C SER A 320 -18.60 -13.85 -0.70
N ASN A 321 -19.11 -13.31 0.41
CA ASN A 321 -18.53 -12.18 1.14
C ASN A 321 -17.56 -12.55 2.28
N SER A 322 -17.14 -13.82 2.34
CA SER A 322 -16.20 -14.32 3.35
C SER A 322 -14.75 -14.43 2.87
N ALA A 323 -14.45 -13.91 1.68
CA ALA A 323 -13.08 -13.87 1.18
C ALA A 323 -12.18 -13.05 2.11
N GLY A 324 -10.97 -13.55 2.40
CA GLY A 324 -10.00 -12.82 3.21
C GLY A 324 -9.46 -11.59 2.49
N GLU A 325 -9.49 -10.42 3.11
CA GLU A 325 -8.98 -9.18 2.50
C GLU A 325 -7.53 -8.92 2.88
N ILE A 326 -7.15 -9.22 4.13
CA ILE A 326 -5.75 -9.38 4.54
C ILE A 326 -5.47 -10.87 4.57
N VAL A 327 -4.50 -11.33 3.77
CA VAL A 327 -4.19 -12.77 3.62
C VAL A 327 -2.71 -13.06 3.77
N LEU A 328 -2.39 -14.02 4.64
CA LEU A 328 -1.14 -14.77 4.60
C LEU A 328 -1.44 -16.14 4.00
N HIS A 329 -0.83 -16.42 2.85
CA HIS A 329 -1.22 -17.53 1.96
C HIS A 329 -0.17 -18.64 1.86
N GLY A 330 0.59 -18.88 2.94
CA GLY A 330 1.54 -20.00 3.03
C GLY A 330 2.83 -19.84 2.23
N ASN A 331 3.64 -20.90 2.24
CA ASN A 331 5.05 -20.87 1.81
C ASN A 331 5.87 -19.81 2.58
N TRP A 332 5.70 -19.78 3.89
CA TRP A 332 6.57 -19.10 4.84
C TRP A 332 6.72 -17.56 4.74
N PRO A 333 5.67 -16.75 4.46
CA PRO A 333 5.75 -15.30 4.69
C PRO A 333 5.98 -15.02 6.18
N TYR A 334 6.90 -14.13 6.51
CA TYR A 334 7.34 -13.92 7.89
C TYR A 334 7.72 -12.47 8.17
N ALA A 335 7.63 -12.04 9.43
CA ALA A 335 8.05 -10.71 9.85
C ALA A 335 7.43 -9.56 9.01
N ASN A 336 6.13 -9.63 8.70
CA ASN A 336 5.37 -8.54 8.05
C ASN A 336 4.49 -7.80 9.07
N LEU A 337 4.11 -6.55 8.77
CA LEU A 337 3.28 -5.71 9.61
C LEU A 337 2.01 -5.31 8.87
N PHE A 338 0.86 -5.57 9.48
CA PHE A 338 -0.43 -5.02 9.11
C PHE A 338 -0.87 -4.13 10.25
N GLU A 339 -0.95 -2.82 10.04
CA GLU A 339 -1.40 -1.90 11.08
C GLU A 339 -2.49 -0.91 10.66
N GLY A 340 -3.43 -0.62 11.55
CA GLY A 340 -4.42 0.43 11.32
C GLY A 340 -5.38 0.21 10.14
N ASN A 341 -5.41 -0.97 9.53
CA ASN A 341 -6.27 -1.25 8.38
C ASN A 341 -7.72 -1.44 8.82
N ASP A 342 -8.69 -1.02 8.01
CA ASP A 342 -10.13 -1.27 8.22
C ASP A 342 -10.64 -2.16 7.07
N VAL A 343 -10.88 -3.43 7.38
CA VAL A 343 -11.27 -4.49 6.44
C VAL A 343 -12.49 -5.25 6.95
N GLY A 344 -13.07 -6.10 6.12
CA GLY A 344 -14.04 -7.11 6.54
C GLY A 344 -13.38 -8.32 7.20
N ASN A 345 -12.44 -8.98 6.52
CA ASN A 345 -11.93 -10.29 6.93
C ASN A 345 -10.39 -10.35 6.93
N ILE A 346 -9.79 -10.82 8.02
CA ILE A 346 -8.35 -11.10 8.15
C ILE A 346 -8.18 -12.62 8.21
N VAL A 347 -7.41 -13.18 7.27
CA VAL A 347 -7.24 -14.62 7.12
C VAL A 347 -5.75 -14.99 7.12
N VAL A 348 -5.37 -15.87 8.04
CA VAL A 348 -4.08 -16.56 8.02
C VAL A 348 -4.38 -18.01 7.68
N ASP A 349 -4.19 -18.39 6.41
CA ASP A 349 -4.53 -19.72 5.92
C ASP A 349 -3.28 -20.58 5.68
N ASN A 350 -3.51 -21.85 5.34
CA ASN A 350 -2.48 -22.81 4.95
C ASN A 350 -2.75 -23.42 3.56
N SER A 351 -3.30 -22.62 2.65
CA SER A 351 -3.53 -23.05 1.25
C SER A 351 -2.23 -23.51 0.59
N HIS A 352 -1.10 -22.96 1.04
CA HIS A 352 0.24 -23.37 0.69
C HIS A 352 1.08 -23.75 1.92
N ASP A 353 0.44 -24.38 2.91
CA ASP A 353 1.04 -24.78 4.20
C ASP A 353 1.48 -23.58 5.06
N ALA A 354 2.33 -23.81 6.05
CA ALA A 354 2.70 -22.88 7.10
C ALA A 354 3.13 -21.48 6.60
N ASN A 355 2.66 -20.48 7.33
CA ASN A 355 3.24 -19.14 7.34
C ASN A 355 4.38 -19.08 8.36
N GLY A 356 5.40 -18.30 8.07
CA GLY A 356 6.51 -18.10 8.98
C GLY A 356 6.14 -17.17 10.14
N PRO A 357 7.00 -17.05 11.16
CA PRO A 357 6.66 -16.33 12.38
C PRO A 357 6.68 -14.82 12.25
N HIS A 358 6.13 -14.17 13.28
CA HIS A 358 6.20 -12.74 13.54
C HIS A 358 5.50 -11.84 12.52
N ASN A 359 4.54 -12.36 11.76
CA ASN A 359 3.59 -11.46 11.11
C ASN A 359 2.73 -10.82 12.20
N THR A 360 2.64 -9.50 12.15
CA THR A 360 2.10 -8.68 13.23
C THR A 360 0.86 -7.95 12.73
N PHE A 361 -0.27 -8.20 13.35
CA PHE A 361 -1.54 -7.52 13.14
C PHE A 361 -1.75 -6.56 14.32
N LEU A 362 -1.52 -5.27 14.10
CA LEU A 362 -1.59 -4.22 15.11
C LEU A 362 -2.75 -3.27 14.82
N ARG A 363 -3.74 -3.15 15.71
CA ARG A 363 -4.82 -2.16 15.59
C ARG A 363 -5.55 -2.20 14.24
N ASN A 364 -5.78 -3.39 13.68
CA ASN A 364 -6.65 -3.52 12.51
C ASN A 364 -8.10 -3.71 12.95
N ARG A 365 -9.05 -3.29 12.13
CA ARG A 365 -10.48 -3.57 12.30
C ARG A 365 -10.92 -4.61 11.28
N ALA A 366 -11.59 -5.65 11.76
CA ALA A 366 -12.22 -6.69 10.95
C ALA A 366 -13.75 -6.67 11.19
N ARG A 367 -14.50 -6.14 10.22
CA ARG A 367 -15.94 -5.86 10.33
C ARG A 367 -16.85 -7.01 9.91
N GLY A 368 -16.34 -7.99 9.18
CA GLY A 368 -17.10 -9.11 8.63
C GLY A 368 -16.95 -10.37 9.48
N TYR A 369 -16.44 -11.43 8.86
CA TYR A 369 -16.06 -12.70 9.49
C TYR A 369 -14.82 -12.59 10.40
N GLY A 370 -14.31 -11.39 10.61
CA GLY A 370 -13.36 -11.08 11.66
C GLY A 370 -11.95 -11.62 11.38
N ILE A 371 -11.35 -12.27 12.37
CA ILE A 371 -9.98 -12.82 12.28
C ILE A 371 -10.04 -14.34 12.32
N PHE A 372 -9.61 -14.97 11.23
CA PHE A 372 -9.60 -16.41 11.08
C PHE A 372 -8.18 -16.90 10.80
N PHE A 373 -7.65 -17.70 11.72
CA PHE A 373 -6.35 -18.34 11.59
C PHE A 373 -6.52 -19.83 11.85
N SER A 374 -6.52 -20.60 10.76
CA SER A 374 -6.90 -22.02 10.74
C SER A 374 -5.73 -22.97 10.59
N ASP A 375 -4.53 -22.51 10.87
CA ASP A 375 -3.34 -23.30 10.67
C ASP A 375 -2.54 -23.47 11.95
N THR A 376 -2.42 -24.71 12.39
CA THR A 376 -1.64 -25.07 13.59
C THR A 376 -0.14 -25.16 13.32
N SER A 377 0.31 -25.23 12.05
CA SER A 377 1.73 -25.36 11.71
C SER A 377 2.45 -24.01 11.67
N SER A 378 1.74 -22.91 11.37
CA SER A 378 2.24 -21.53 11.42
C SER A 378 2.61 -21.09 12.84
N PRO A 379 3.89 -20.83 13.16
CA PRO A 379 4.29 -20.44 14.51
C PRO A 379 4.25 -18.93 14.71
N GLY A 380 4.10 -18.45 15.94
CA GLY A 380 4.66 -17.14 16.32
C GLY A 380 4.02 -15.88 15.72
N GLN A 381 2.74 -15.92 15.30
CA GLN A 381 2.01 -14.72 14.86
C GLN A 381 1.71 -13.77 16.03
N HIS A 382 1.53 -12.48 15.75
CA HIS A 382 1.17 -11.48 16.75
C HIS A 382 -0.16 -10.79 16.40
N PHE A 383 -1.13 -10.82 17.31
CA PHE A 383 -2.39 -10.10 17.22
C PHE A 383 -2.49 -9.13 18.40
N ILE A 384 -2.36 -7.84 18.12
CA ILE A 384 -2.22 -6.79 19.13
C ILE A 384 -3.25 -5.69 18.86
N GLY A 385 -4.19 -5.47 19.78
CA GLY A 385 -5.09 -4.32 19.72
C GLY A 385 -6.10 -4.34 18.57
N ASN A 386 -6.36 -5.48 17.92
CA ASN A 386 -7.28 -5.52 16.79
C ASN A 386 -8.75 -5.42 17.25
N GLU A 387 -9.63 -4.89 16.42
CA GLU A 387 -11.08 -4.85 16.64
C GLU A 387 -11.78 -5.88 15.76
N VAL A 388 -12.68 -6.67 16.36
CA VAL A 388 -13.62 -7.53 15.63
C VAL A 388 -15.02 -7.05 15.97
N THR A 389 -15.67 -6.38 15.02
CA THR A 389 -16.94 -5.66 15.25
C THR A 389 -18.16 -6.41 14.72
N ASN A 390 -17.98 -7.22 13.67
CA ASN A 390 -19.02 -8.05 13.07
C ASN A 390 -20.29 -7.27 12.63
N ASP A 391 -20.10 -6.14 11.95
CA ASP A 391 -21.16 -5.22 11.56
C ASP A 391 -22.17 -5.85 10.56
N SER A 392 -21.87 -7.02 9.99
CA SER A 392 -22.58 -7.57 8.83
C SER A 392 -23.00 -9.05 8.89
N LEU A 393 -22.82 -9.79 10.00
CA LEU A 393 -23.18 -11.22 10.04
C LEU A 393 -24.40 -11.54 10.92
N GLY A 394 -25.35 -12.27 10.34
CA GLY A 394 -26.41 -12.95 11.08
C GLY A 394 -25.93 -14.25 11.74
N ALA A 395 -26.76 -14.82 12.61
CA ALA A 395 -26.53 -16.17 13.15
C ALA A 395 -26.53 -17.22 12.02
N PRO A 396 -25.69 -18.27 12.10
CA PRO A 396 -24.78 -18.63 13.19
C PRO A 396 -23.35 -18.09 13.05
N PHE A 397 -23.05 -17.30 12.00
CA PHE A 397 -21.68 -16.87 11.70
C PHE A 397 -21.18 -15.75 12.62
N ASN A 398 -22.10 -15.05 13.30
CA ASN A 398 -21.80 -14.00 14.26
C ASN A 398 -21.01 -14.47 15.50
N SER A 399 -20.88 -15.77 15.73
CA SER A 399 -20.10 -16.39 16.81
C SER A 399 -18.81 -17.07 16.35
N LEU A 400 -18.45 -17.01 15.06
CA LEU A 400 -17.31 -17.72 14.45
C LEU A 400 -16.26 -16.77 13.84
N ASN A 401 -16.15 -15.57 14.40
CA ASN A 401 -15.48 -14.40 13.84
C ASN A 401 -14.15 -14.04 14.55
N TYR A 402 -13.75 -14.83 15.54
CA TYR A 402 -12.43 -14.71 16.15
C TYR A 402 -11.91 -16.09 16.49
N PHE A 403 -10.99 -16.59 15.67
CA PHE A 403 -10.46 -17.94 15.79
C PHE A 403 -8.96 -17.95 15.49
N ILE A 404 -8.17 -18.30 16.49
CA ILE A 404 -6.71 -18.33 16.42
C ILE A 404 -6.24 -19.73 16.82
N GLN A 405 -5.88 -20.55 15.83
CA GLN A 405 -5.23 -21.84 16.04
C GLN A 405 -3.71 -21.70 16.10
N GLY A 406 -3.06 -22.76 16.59
CA GLY A 406 -1.61 -22.82 16.72
C GLY A 406 -1.16 -22.48 18.14
N SER A 407 0.16 -22.30 18.29
CA SER A 407 0.79 -22.01 19.57
C SER A 407 1.91 -20.98 19.42
N ASN A 408 2.36 -20.46 20.56
CA ASN A 408 3.38 -19.40 20.63
C ASN A 408 2.97 -18.09 19.95
N HIS A 409 1.67 -17.82 19.84
CA HIS A 409 1.17 -16.53 19.39
C HIS A 409 1.23 -15.48 20.50
N LEU A 410 1.50 -14.24 20.12
CA LEU A 410 1.34 -13.10 21.02
C LEU A 410 -0.07 -12.52 20.82
N LEU A 411 -0.92 -12.67 21.82
CA LEU A 411 -2.23 -12.03 21.87
C LEU A 411 -2.20 -10.93 22.92
N PHE A 412 -2.64 -9.71 22.57
CA PHE A 412 -2.70 -8.60 23.51
C PHE A 412 -3.75 -7.56 23.10
N GLY A 413 -4.75 -7.32 23.91
CA GLY A 413 -5.69 -6.21 23.75
C GLY A 413 -6.63 -6.35 22.55
N ASN A 414 -6.82 -7.55 21.99
CA ASN A 414 -7.75 -7.72 20.88
C ASN A 414 -9.18 -7.54 21.41
N ASN A 415 -9.94 -6.62 20.83
CA ASN A 415 -11.30 -6.31 21.22
C ASN A 415 -12.29 -7.07 20.34
N TYR A 416 -12.75 -8.21 20.85
CA TYR A 416 -13.73 -9.09 20.23
C TYR A 416 -15.14 -8.76 20.74
N LEU A 417 -15.92 -8.03 19.94
CA LEU A 417 -17.30 -7.64 20.26
C LEU A 417 -17.46 -6.98 21.64
N GLY A 418 -16.48 -6.17 22.03
CA GLY A 418 -16.44 -5.49 23.33
C GLY A 418 -15.67 -6.24 24.42
N ASN A 419 -15.28 -7.50 24.16
CA ASN A 419 -14.52 -8.32 25.10
C ASN A 419 -13.03 -8.28 24.75
N ILE A 420 -12.19 -8.01 25.74
CA ILE A 420 -10.74 -7.94 25.56
C ILE A 420 -10.11 -9.34 25.69
N ASP A 421 -9.33 -9.73 24.69
CA ASP A 421 -8.56 -10.96 24.62
C ASP A 421 -7.05 -10.68 24.48
N PRO A 422 -6.21 -11.18 25.41
CA PRO A 422 -6.58 -11.83 26.67
C PRO A 422 -7.15 -10.84 27.70
N ILE A 423 -7.92 -11.32 28.67
CA ILE A 423 -8.45 -10.48 29.76
C ILE A 423 -7.32 -9.75 30.49
N GLY A 424 -7.50 -8.44 30.75
CA GLY A 424 -6.52 -7.61 31.46
C GLY A 424 -5.44 -6.97 30.58
N THR A 425 -5.60 -7.00 29.26
CA THR A 425 -4.64 -6.43 28.28
C THR A 425 -5.19 -5.20 27.54
N ASP A 426 -6.13 -4.48 28.14
CA ASP A 426 -6.81 -3.30 27.59
C ASP A 426 -5.95 -2.01 27.63
N SER A 427 -4.82 -2.04 28.31
CA SER A 427 -3.86 -0.94 28.35
C SER A 427 -2.77 -1.08 27.28
N LEU A 428 -3.08 -0.65 26.05
CA LEU A 428 -2.13 -0.67 24.92
C LEU A 428 -1.54 0.72 24.64
N SER A 429 -0.27 0.91 25.02
CA SER A 429 0.47 2.16 24.78
C SER A 429 1.10 2.27 23.38
N ILE A 430 1.23 1.15 22.67
CA ILE A 430 1.80 1.11 21.32
C ILE A 430 0.83 1.82 20.37
N LEU A 431 1.26 2.92 19.76
CA LEU A 431 0.46 3.68 18.79
C LEU A 431 0.64 3.15 17.36
N SER A 432 1.89 2.94 16.96
CA SER A 432 2.27 2.42 15.66
C SER A 432 3.65 1.78 15.76
N TYR A 433 3.87 0.77 14.93
CA TYR A 433 5.20 0.26 14.66
C TYR A 433 5.79 0.87 13.38
N ALA A 434 4.97 1.21 12.38
CA ALA A 434 5.46 1.76 11.12
C ALA A 434 5.97 3.21 11.23
N TYR A 435 5.38 4.03 12.12
CA TYR A 435 5.69 5.45 12.19
C TYR A 435 6.11 5.89 13.60
N SER A 436 7.16 6.70 13.66
CA SER A 436 7.65 7.33 14.89
C SER A 436 6.84 8.56 15.32
N SER A 437 6.02 9.09 14.42
CA SER A 437 5.12 10.23 14.64
C SER A 437 3.92 10.11 13.69
N ILE A 438 2.86 10.87 13.95
CA ILE A 438 1.66 10.85 13.10
C ILE A 438 2.01 11.25 11.66
N PRO A 439 1.71 10.43 10.65
CA PRO A 439 1.90 10.78 9.23
C PRO A 439 0.94 11.89 8.78
N ASP A 440 1.37 12.72 7.83
CA ASP A 440 0.60 13.87 7.33
C ASP A 440 -0.79 13.50 6.75
N PHE A 441 -0.95 12.28 6.25
CA PHE A 441 -2.23 11.82 5.67
C PHE A 441 -3.24 11.37 6.73
N ILE A 442 -2.82 11.22 7.99
CA ILE A 442 -3.67 10.75 9.08
C ILE A 442 -4.10 11.94 9.96
N PRO A 443 -5.40 12.26 10.02
CA PRO A 443 -5.94 13.21 10.99
C PRO A 443 -5.61 12.83 12.43
N SER A 444 -5.34 13.81 13.30
CA SER A 444 -4.94 13.57 14.70
C SER A 444 -5.97 12.78 15.51
N ASN A 445 -7.25 12.88 15.18
CA ASN A 445 -8.33 12.12 15.80
C ASN A 445 -8.49 10.69 15.25
N GLN A 446 -7.74 10.33 14.20
CA GLN A 446 -7.73 8.99 13.59
C GLN A 446 -6.47 8.19 13.93
N TRP A 447 -5.43 8.86 14.41
CA TRP A 447 -4.16 8.25 14.76
C TRP A 447 -4.29 7.23 15.90
N ALA A 448 -3.90 5.99 15.62
CA ALA A 448 -3.97 4.86 16.56
C ALA A 448 -5.36 4.70 17.23
N GLY A 449 -6.43 5.10 16.52
CA GLY A 449 -7.78 5.14 17.07
C GLY A 449 -8.50 3.78 17.09
N ILE A 450 -7.97 2.78 16.39
CA ILE A 450 -8.50 1.41 16.40
C ILE A 450 -7.92 0.64 17.59
N GLY A 451 -8.79 -0.03 18.35
CA GLY A 451 -8.41 -0.89 19.46
C GLY A 451 -8.13 -0.15 20.77
N PRO A 452 -7.84 -0.88 21.86
CA PRO A 452 -7.71 -0.30 23.19
C PRO A 452 -6.61 0.78 23.30
N PRO A 453 -6.74 1.74 24.23
CA PRO A 453 -7.86 1.91 25.17
C PRO A 453 -9.09 2.60 24.55
N ASN A 454 -9.12 2.78 23.23
CA ASN A 454 -10.25 3.42 22.56
C ASN A 454 -11.50 2.53 22.58
N ILE A 455 -12.66 3.18 22.49
CA ILE A 455 -13.96 2.50 22.39
C ILE A 455 -14.01 1.75 21.05
N LEU A 456 -14.52 0.51 21.08
CA LEU A 456 -14.72 -0.32 19.90
C LEU A 456 -15.42 0.46 18.78
N ASN A 457 -14.87 0.40 17.56
CA ASN A 457 -15.47 1.00 16.36
C ASN A 457 -15.72 2.53 16.46
N SER A 458 -15.00 3.25 17.33
CA SER A 458 -15.24 4.68 17.58
C SER A 458 -14.58 5.63 16.58
N VAL A 459 -13.58 5.14 15.83
CA VAL A 459 -12.73 5.97 14.97
C VAL A 459 -12.66 5.41 13.54
N SER A 460 -12.82 6.28 12.55
CA SER A 460 -12.63 5.97 11.12
C SER A 460 -11.17 6.07 10.69
N ILE A 461 -10.84 5.70 9.45
CA ILE A 461 -9.51 5.85 8.85
C ILE A 461 -9.58 6.70 7.58
N PRO A 462 -8.46 7.32 7.11
CA PRO A 462 -8.48 8.26 5.99
C PRO A 462 -9.08 7.67 4.71
N GLY A 463 -8.68 6.45 4.32
CA GLY A 463 -9.21 5.76 3.14
C GLY A 463 -10.73 5.52 3.21
N LYS A 464 -11.25 5.15 4.39
CA LYS A 464 -12.68 4.95 4.61
C LYS A 464 -13.48 6.24 4.50
N ASP A 465 -12.95 7.32 5.05
CA ASP A 465 -13.57 8.64 4.90
C ASP A 465 -13.56 9.08 3.43
N ARG A 466 -12.42 8.96 2.73
CA ARG A 466 -12.35 9.28 1.29
C ARG A 466 -13.37 8.48 0.48
N TYR A 467 -13.57 7.21 0.78
CA TYR A 467 -14.59 6.39 0.13
C TYR A 467 -16.01 6.90 0.45
N ASN A 468 -16.37 7.02 1.74
CA ASN A 468 -17.71 7.39 2.18
C ASN A 468 -18.15 8.79 1.71
N TYR A 469 -17.19 9.71 1.55
CA TYR A 469 -17.45 11.06 1.05
C TYR A 469 -17.27 11.20 -0.48
N ASN A 470 -17.10 10.10 -1.21
CA ASN A 470 -16.87 10.09 -2.66
C ASN A 470 -15.70 11.01 -3.09
N ALA A 471 -14.62 10.97 -2.31
CA ALA A 471 -13.42 11.79 -2.44
C ALA A 471 -12.16 10.90 -2.52
N ILE A 472 -12.27 9.77 -3.24
CA ILE A 472 -11.28 8.68 -3.33
C ILE A 472 -9.84 9.19 -3.51
N PHE A 473 -9.63 10.17 -4.39
CA PHE A 473 -8.32 10.72 -4.74
C PHE A 473 -7.96 12.04 -4.06
N SER A 474 -8.70 12.44 -3.02
CA SER A 474 -8.37 13.63 -2.23
C SER A 474 -6.94 13.51 -1.67
N ASN A 475 -6.07 14.46 -2.01
CA ASN A 475 -4.64 14.51 -1.64
C ASN A 475 -3.73 13.43 -2.26
N SER A 476 -4.16 12.78 -3.34
CA SER A 476 -3.41 11.69 -3.99
C SER A 476 -2.49 12.14 -5.12
N CYS A 477 -2.64 13.37 -5.64
CA CYS A 477 -2.03 13.76 -6.91
C CYS A 477 -1.15 15.00 -6.96
N GLY A 478 -0.67 15.49 -5.81
CA GLY A 478 0.19 16.67 -5.76
C GLY A 478 -0.50 17.96 -6.23
N GLU A 479 -1.76 17.90 -6.67
CA GLU A 479 -2.66 19.04 -6.65
C GLU A 479 -2.85 19.41 -5.18
N ASN A 480 -1.99 20.31 -4.72
CA ASN A 480 -2.31 21.25 -3.67
C ASN A 480 -3.56 22.02 -4.11
N LEU A 481 -4.73 21.39 -4.02
CA LEU A 481 -5.98 22.10 -3.77
C LEU A 481 -5.84 22.64 -2.34
N THR A 482 -5.08 23.72 -2.26
CA THR A 482 -4.60 24.45 -1.08
C THR A 482 -3.51 23.74 -0.27
N GLN A 483 -2.26 24.08 -0.61
CA GLN A 483 -1.21 24.18 0.41
C GLN A 483 -1.59 25.32 1.36
N VAL A 484 -2.60 25.13 2.22
CA VAL A 484 -2.59 25.87 3.47
C VAL A 484 -1.52 25.19 4.28
N LYS A 485 -0.32 25.74 4.16
CA LYS A 485 0.70 25.67 5.19
C LYS A 485 -0.08 25.88 6.50
N ILE A 486 -0.32 24.82 7.27
CA ILE A 486 -0.82 24.92 8.63
C ILE A 486 0.36 25.52 9.39
N ILE A 487 0.55 26.83 9.21
CA ILE A 487 1.32 27.63 10.12
C ILE A 487 0.49 27.53 11.38
N ASN A 488 1.03 26.91 12.42
CA ASN A 488 0.54 27.05 13.77
C ASN A 488 0.19 28.53 14.00
N GLN A 489 -1.10 28.86 13.91
CA GLN A 489 -1.58 30.22 13.97
C GLN A 489 -2.62 30.33 15.05
N LYS A 490 -2.33 31.26 15.95
CA LYS A 490 -3.19 31.74 17.00
C LYS A 490 -4.65 31.87 16.54
N ASN A 491 -5.54 31.36 17.41
CA ASN A 491 -6.86 31.87 17.79
C ASN A 491 -8.03 31.92 16.79
N ILE A 492 -8.02 31.25 15.63
CA ILE A 492 -9.28 31.04 14.88
C ILE A 492 -9.88 29.68 15.23
N LYS A 493 -11.10 29.68 15.79
CA LYS A 493 -11.88 28.49 16.12
C LYS A 493 -13.16 28.47 15.29
N ILE A 494 -13.44 27.33 14.66
CA ILE A 494 -14.67 27.11 13.90
C ILE A 494 -15.43 25.93 14.50
N TYR A 495 -16.66 26.17 14.95
CA TYR A 495 -17.47 25.15 15.62
C TYR A 495 -18.98 25.44 15.49
N PRO A 496 -19.85 24.43 15.62
CA PRO A 496 -19.49 23.00 15.66
C PRO A 496 -18.88 22.56 14.31
N ASN A 497 -18.03 21.54 14.34
CA ASN A 497 -17.51 20.92 13.13
C ASN A 497 -17.29 19.42 13.42
N PRO A 498 -18.17 18.52 12.96
CA PRO A 498 -19.25 18.75 11.99
C PRO A 498 -20.38 19.67 12.48
N PHE A 499 -21.06 20.36 11.56
CA PHE A 499 -22.20 21.25 11.86
C PHE A 499 -23.50 20.78 11.19
N THR A 500 -24.63 21.14 11.78
CA THR A 500 -25.96 20.79 11.27
C THR A 500 -26.65 21.98 10.63
N ASN A 501 -26.84 23.09 11.33
CA ASN A 501 -27.60 24.23 10.83
C ASN A 501 -26.96 25.58 11.16
N GLU A 502 -25.91 25.58 11.97
CA GLU A 502 -25.21 26.77 12.42
C GLU A 502 -23.69 26.56 12.44
N LEU A 503 -22.93 27.64 12.22
CA LEU A 503 -21.47 27.63 12.27
C LEU A 503 -20.99 28.94 12.90
N HIS A 504 -20.12 28.85 13.90
CA HIS A 504 -19.47 29.98 14.54
C HIS A 504 -18.00 30.03 14.16
N ILE A 505 -17.52 31.20 13.78
CA ILE A 505 -16.11 31.48 13.50
C ILE A 505 -15.64 32.54 14.50
N LEU A 506 -14.86 32.12 15.49
CA LEU A 506 -14.23 33.02 16.45
C LEU A 506 -12.78 33.29 16.04
N GLY A 507 -12.35 34.54 16.08
CA GLY A 507 -10.96 34.93 15.89
C GLY A 507 -10.78 36.44 15.79
N ASP A 508 -9.55 36.90 15.98
CA ASP A 508 -9.23 38.33 15.97
C ASP A 508 -9.16 38.87 14.53
N ASN A 509 -9.70 40.08 14.31
CA ASN A 509 -9.61 40.84 13.05
C ASN A 509 -10.09 40.11 11.79
N ILE A 510 -11.13 39.28 11.90
CA ILE A 510 -11.76 38.66 10.73
C ILE A 510 -12.50 39.74 9.94
N LYS A 511 -12.30 39.78 8.62
CA LYS A 511 -12.94 40.74 7.69
C LYS A 511 -13.96 40.08 6.78
N ARG A 512 -13.69 38.86 6.33
CA ARG A 512 -14.54 38.13 5.39
C ARG A 512 -14.40 36.63 5.60
N ILE A 513 -15.50 35.91 5.43
CA ILE A 513 -15.50 34.46 5.31
C ILE A 513 -16.09 34.09 3.96
N MET A 514 -15.45 33.16 3.26
CA MET A 514 -15.93 32.59 2.01
C MET A 514 -15.96 31.08 2.15
N ILE A 515 -17.05 30.44 1.79
CA ILE A 515 -17.19 28.99 1.89
C ILE A 515 -17.41 28.45 0.50
N HIS A 516 -16.60 27.46 0.15
CA HIS A 516 -16.65 26.77 -1.12
C HIS A 516 -17.06 25.32 -0.90
N ASP A 517 -17.80 24.75 -1.85
CA ASP A 517 -18.01 23.31 -1.89
C ASP A 517 -16.76 22.57 -2.39
N THR A 518 -16.84 21.24 -2.43
CA THR A 518 -15.74 20.37 -2.90
C THR A 518 -15.35 20.57 -4.36
N PHE A 519 -16.17 21.25 -5.17
CA PHE A 519 -15.88 21.58 -6.56
C PHE A 519 -15.29 23.00 -6.70
N GLY A 520 -14.98 23.67 -5.59
CA GLY A 520 -14.48 25.04 -5.57
C GLY A 520 -15.54 26.10 -5.88
N ARG A 521 -16.83 25.75 -5.90
CA ARG A 521 -17.91 26.72 -6.12
C ARG A 521 -18.20 27.46 -4.82
N LEU A 522 -18.25 28.79 -4.88
CA LEU A 522 -18.60 29.63 -3.74
C LEU A 522 -20.07 29.40 -3.35
N VAL A 523 -20.30 28.90 -2.13
CA VAL A 523 -21.64 28.62 -1.58
C VAL A 523 -22.08 29.64 -0.53
N TYR A 524 -21.14 30.37 0.08
CA TYR A 524 -21.44 31.39 1.06
C TYR A 524 -20.33 32.44 1.12
N ASP A 525 -20.68 33.70 1.28
CA ASP A 525 -19.75 34.82 1.38
C ASP A 525 -20.32 35.89 2.30
N GLN A 526 -19.60 36.21 3.36
CA GLN A 526 -20.05 37.15 4.38
C GLN A 526 -18.91 38.05 4.83
N LYS A 527 -19.24 39.32 5.06
CA LYS A 527 -18.36 40.32 5.69
C LYS A 527 -18.97 40.74 7.02
N ASN A 528 -18.12 40.93 8.03
CA ASN A 528 -18.46 41.49 9.35
C ASN A 528 -19.40 40.68 10.27
N ASP A 529 -19.97 39.56 9.81
CA ASP A 529 -20.73 38.63 10.65
C ASP A 529 -20.15 37.22 10.52
N PHE A 530 -19.84 36.61 11.66
CA PHE A 530 -19.08 35.36 11.76
C PHE A 530 -19.85 34.27 12.52
N THR A 531 -21.17 34.46 12.65
CA THR A 531 -22.10 33.38 12.96
C THR A 531 -23.00 33.17 11.75
N ILE A 532 -23.02 31.93 11.24
CA ILE A 532 -23.88 31.55 10.12
C ILE A 532 -25.00 30.69 10.70
N ASN A 533 -26.25 31.11 10.51
CA ASN A 533 -27.43 30.39 10.97
C ASN A 533 -28.26 29.91 9.77
N ASN A 534 -29.16 28.95 10.00
CA ASN A 534 -30.09 28.41 9.01
C ASN A 534 -29.40 27.86 7.74
N ILE A 535 -28.27 27.18 7.91
CA ILE A 535 -27.50 26.63 6.80
C ILE A 535 -28.24 25.46 6.15
N ASN A 536 -28.74 25.67 4.93
CA ASN A 536 -29.41 24.65 4.12
C ASN A 536 -28.50 24.07 3.01
N TRP A 537 -27.19 24.00 3.26
CA TRP A 537 -26.27 23.37 2.31
C TRP A 537 -26.46 21.85 2.32
N LYS A 538 -26.16 21.22 1.18
CA LYS A 538 -26.17 19.75 1.08
C LYS A 538 -25.17 19.16 2.08
N LYS A 539 -25.45 17.95 2.56
CA LYS A 539 -24.48 17.19 3.36
C LYS A 539 -23.19 17.04 2.57
N GLY A 540 -22.05 17.28 3.20
CA GLY A 540 -20.76 17.25 2.50
C GLY A 540 -19.66 18.06 3.17
N ILE A 541 -18.49 18.04 2.55
CA ILE A 541 -17.31 18.82 2.97
C ILE A 541 -17.36 20.19 2.32
N TYR A 542 -17.03 21.21 3.10
CA TYR A 542 -16.84 22.58 2.61
C TYR A 542 -15.49 23.11 3.06
N LEU A 543 -14.95 24.03 2.28
CA LEU A 543 -13.73 24.77 2.60
C LEU A 543 -14.12 26.20 2.98
N ILE A 544 -13.86 26.59 4.22
CA ILE A 544 -14.02 27.97 4.67
C ILE A 544 -12.68 28.69 4.59
N SER A 545 -12.64 29.76 3.80
CA SER A 545 -11.56 30.74 3.74
C SER A 545 -11.90 31.93 4.62
N VAL A 546 -11.11 32.16 5.67
CA VAL A 546 -11.22 33.27 6.61
C VAL A 546 -10.16 34.31 6.26
N VAL A 547 -10.58 35.49 5.84
CA VAL A 547 -9.70 36.61 5.47
C VAL A 547 -9.62 37.57 6.66
N SER A 548 -8.41 37.81 7.16
CA SER A 548 -8.06 38.85 8.13
C SER A 548 -7.11 39.89 7.50
N ASP A 549 -6.77 40.95 8.24
CA ASP A 549 -6.09 42.16 7.75
C ASP A 549 -5.03 41.96 6.66
N ASN A 550 -4.13 40.97 6.81
CA ASN A 550 -3.06 40.68 5.85
C ASN A 550 -2.91 39.18 5.53
N LYS A 551 -3.88 38.32 5.91
CA LYS A 551 -3.76 36.85 5.78
C LYS A 551 -5.09 36.21 5.43
N SER A 552 -5.03 35.13 4.65
CA SER A 552 -6.15 34.23 4.43
C SER A 552 -5.82 32.88 5.03
N TYR A 553 -6.74 32.34 5.80
CA TYR A 553 -6.67 31.01 6.42
C TYR A 553 -7.75 30.14 5.80
N SER A 554 -7.48 28.85 5.56
CA SER A 554 -8.53 27.93 5.13
C SER A 554 -8.68 26.77 6.10
N TYR A 555 -9.92 26.40 6.37
CA TYR A 555 -10.28 25.29 7.24
C TYR A 555 -11.28 24.37 6.52
N LYS A 556 -11.20 23.08 6.84
CA LYS A 556 -12.20 22.09 6.42
C LYS A 556 -13.35 22.08 7.41
N ILE A 557 -14.58 22.20 6.92
CA ILE A 557 -15.81 22.05 7.72
C ILE A 557 -16.71 20.96 7.11
N ILE A 558 -17.47 20.26 7.95
CA ILE A 558 -18.29 19.11 7.55
C ILE A 558 -19.76 19.39 7.89
N LYS A 559 -20.65 19.36 6.90
CA LYS A 559 -22.10 19.49 7.05
C LYS A 559 -22.74 18.10 7.21
N ASN A 560 -23.39 17.87 8.35
CA ASN A 560 -24.15 16.64 8.66
C ASN A 560 -25.52 16.57 8.00
#